data_AF-A0A1B6LJC5-F1
#
_entry.id   AF-A0A1B6LJC5-F1
#
_cell.length_a   1.000
_cell.length_b   1.000
_cell.length_c   1.000
_cell.angle_alpha   90.00
_cell.angle_beta   90.00
_cell.angle_gamma   90.00
#
_symmetry.space_group_name_H-M   'P 1'
#
loop_
_entity.id
_entity.type
_entity.pdbx_description
1 polymer ?
#
loop_
_entity_poly.entity_id
_entity_poly.type
_entity_poly.pdbx_seq_one_letter_code
_entity_poly.pdbx_strand_id
1 'polypeptide(L)'
;GTLIWQGTKYSLDNDRVLLRGCVLRNTEWCYGVVLFAGRDTKLMQNSGKTKFKRTTIDKLLNCIIISIVLVLIMMCAVCSVACLFWETRTGKKFQIYLPWTTVVPSNHLSGAIIISFLVFFSYAIVLNTLVPISLYVSVEIIRFLQSFFINWDINLYSESHKMAARAHTTTLNEDLGQVQYIFSD
;
A
#
# COMPACT_ATOMS: atom_id res chain seq x y z
N GLY A 1 25.76 29.98 -21.87
CA GLY A 1 26.23 30.79 -20.72
C GLY A 1 27.38 31.66 -21.16
N THR A 2 27.93 32.53 -20.30
CA THR A 2 29.08 33.38 -20.68
C THR A 2 30.14 33.32 -19.60
N LEU A 3 31.36 32.92 -19.97
CA LEU A 3 32.55 33.01 -19.11
C LEU A 3 33.23 34.36 -19.33
N ILE A 4 33.51 35.08 -18.25
CA ILE A 4 34.24 36.35 -18.29
C ILE A 4 35.61 36.12 -17.69
N TRP A 5 36.66 36.28 -18.50
CA TRP A 5 38.05 36.17 -18.06
C TRP A 5 38.85 37.38 -18.53
N GLN A 6 39.48 38.10 -17.60
CA GLN A 6 40.31 39.28 -17.89
C GLN A 6 39.64 40.32 -18.83
N GLY A 7 38.33 40.55 -18.65
CA GLY A 7 37.56 41.49 -19.46
C GLY A 7 37.07 40.96 -20.82
N THR A 8 37.49 39.76 -21.23
CA THR A 8 36.99 39.09 -22.45
C THR A 8 35.82 38.16 -22.13
N LYS A 9 34.81 38.14 -23.01
CA LYS A 9 33.61 37.31 -22.88
C LYS A 9 33.70 36.11 -23.82
N TYR A 10 33.54 34.90 -23.28
CA TYR A 10 33.47 33.66 -24.03
C TYR A 10 32.08 33.03 -23.91
N SER A 11 31.48 32.62 -25.03
CA SER A 11 30.23 31.84 -24.99
C SER A 11 30.50 30.42 -24.47
N LEU A 12 29.61 29.94 -23.61
CA LEU A 12 29.53 28.56 -23.14
C LEU A 12 28.33 27.90 -23.81
N ASP A 13 28.61 27.14 -24.85
CA ASP A 13 27.63 26.30 -25.56
C ASP A 13 27.62 24.89 -24.97
N ASN A 14 26.66 24.04 -25.38
CA ASN A 14 26.53 22.67 -24.85
C ASN A 14 27.80 21.83 -25.08
N ASP A 15 28.57 22.10 -26.13
CA ASP A 15 29.81 21.37 -26.44
C ASP A 15 30.92 21.61 -25.41
N ARG A 16 30.84 22.72 -24.65
CA ARG A 16 31.78 23.04 -23.57
C ARG A 16 31.27 22.67 -22.18
N VAL A 17 30.17 21.93 -22.09
CA VAL A 17 29.55 21.52 -20.82
C VAL A 17 29.52 20.01 -20.73
N LEU A 18 30.23 19.45 -19.76
CA LEU A 18 30.15 18.04 -19.42
C LEU A 18 28.94 17.81 -18.51
N LEU A 19 28.04 16.92 -18.91
CA LEU A 19 26.83 16.61 -18.16
C LEU A 19 27.07 15.48 -17.15
N ARG A 20 26.32 15.52 -16.05
CA ARG A 20 26.25 14.42 -15.08
C ARG A 20 25.77 13.15 -15.79
N GLY A 21 26.49 12.04 -15.58
CA GLY A 21 26.17 10.72 -16.18
C GLY A 21 26.97 10.41 -17.44
N CYS A 22 27.65 11.39 -18.04
CA CYS A 22 28.59 11.15 -19.11
C CYS A 22 29.87 10.50 -18.57
N VAL A 23 30.39 9.50 -19.27
CA VAL A 23 31.67 8.85 -18.97
C VAL A 23 32.71 9.42 -19.92
N LEU A 24 33.76 10.04 -19.38
CA LEU A 24 34.88 10.53 -20.17
C LEU A 24 35.63 9.33 -20.79
N ARG A 25 35.86 9.38 -22.09
CA ARG A 25 36.58 8.34 -22.84
C ARG A 25 37.68 8.98 -23.68
N ASN A 26 38.76 8.23 -23.90
CA ASN A 26 39.87 8.60 -24.78
C ASN A 26 40.68 9.84 -24.32
N THR A 27 40.72 10.14 -23.02
CA THR A 27 41.55 11.19 -22.41
C THR A 27 41.89 10.80 -20.98
N GLU A 28 43.13 11.05 -20.52
CA GLU A 28 43.57 10.69 -19.16
C GLU A 28 42.93 11.56 -18.07
N TRP A 29 42.83 12.87 -18.29
CA TRP A 29 42.31 13.82 -17.30
C TRP A 29 41.68 15.04 -17.97
N CYS A 30 40.82 15.74 -17.21
CA CYS A 30 40.17 16.98 -17.63
C CYS A 30 40.04 17.91 -16.41
N TYR A 31 40.37 19.19 -16.58
CA TYR A 31 40.06 20.23 -15.59
C TYR A 31 38.78 20.94 -15.98
N GLY A 32 37.89 21.14 -15.01
CA GLY A 32 36.62 21.82 -15.23
C GLY A 32 36.12 22.52 -13.97
N VAL A 33 35.20 23.45 -14.16
CA VAL A 33 34.53 24.16 -13.08
C VAL A 33 33.11 23.61 -12.95
N VAL A 34 32.70 23.28 -11.72
CA VAL A 34 31.35 22.78 -11.46
C VAL A 34 30.36 23.93 -11.59
N LEU A 35 29.48 23.87 -12.60
CA LEU A 35 28.42 24.85 -12.82
C LEU A 35 27.15 24.52 -12.03
N PHE A 36 26.76 23.25 -12.00
CA PHE A 36 25.55 22.76 -11.32
C PHE A 36 25.88 21.52 -10.48
N ALA A 37 25.36 21.46 -9.27
CA ALA A 37 25.58 20.35 -8.33
C ALA A 37 24.26 19.71 -7.89
N GLY A 38 24.30 18.40 -7.61
CA GLY A 38 23.16 17.68 -7.05
C GLY A 38 21.88 17.73 -7.90
N ARG A 39 20.82 18.34 -7.34
CA ARG A 39 19.49 18.44 -7.97
C ARG A 39 19.42 19.43 -9.13
N ASP A 40 20.39 20.32 -9.24
CA ASP A 40 20.42 21.35 -10.30
C ASP A 40 21.04 20.84 -11.60
N THR A 41 21.59 19.62 -11.60
CA THR A 41 22.13 18.99 -12.81
C THR A 41 21.00 18.65 -13.80
N LYS A 42 21.21 18.88 -15.10
CA LYS A 42 20.20 18.61 -16.16
C LYS A 42 19.61 17.20 -16.08
N LEU A 43 20.45 16.19 -15.82
CA LEU A 43 20.00 14.81 -15.66
C LEU A 43 19.03 14.66 -14.48
N MET A 44 19.32 15.27 -13.34
CA MET A 44 18.45 15.18 -12.16
C MET A 44 17.18 16.04 -12.30
N GLN A 45 17.20 17.10 -13.11
CA GLN A 45 16.01 17.86 -13.45
C GLN A 45 15.08 17.07 -14.38
N ASN A 46 15.64 16.22 -15.26
CA ASN A 46 14.88 15.27 -16.07
C ASN A 46 14.46 14.02 -15.29
N SER A 47 15.22 13.61 -14.27
CA SER A 47 14.81 12.58 -13.31
C SER A 47 13.69 13.11 -12.43
N GLY A 48 12.44 12.85 -12.82
CA GLY A 48 11.27 13.19 -12.01
C GLY A 48 11.36 12.66 -10.57
N LYS A 49 10.59 13.24 -9.66
CA LYS A 49 10.55 12.80 -8.26
C LYS A 49 10.13 11.33 -8.16
N THR A 50 10.84 10.54 -7.36
CA THR A 50 10.46 9.16 -7.04
C THR A 50 9.09 9.16 -6.35
N LYS A 51 8.08 8.63 -7.03
CA LYS A 51 6.76 8.41 -6.46
C LYS A 51 6.66 6.95 -6.03
N PHE A 52 6.20 6.70 -4.81
CA PHE A 52 5.84 5.35 -4.40
C PHE A 52 4.72 4.82 -5.30
N LYS A 53 5.00 3.72 -6.00
CA LYS A 53 4.01 3.03 -6.83
C LYS A 53 3.08 2.25 -5.91
N ARG A 54 1.77 2.50 -6.00
CA ARG A 54 0.73 1.65 -5.39
C ARG A 54 0.25 0.68 -6.46
N THR A 55 0.16 -0.61 -6.14
CA THR A 55 -0.30 -1.59 -7.13
C THR A 55 -1.82 -1.53 -7.29
N THR A 56 -2.31 -2.05 -8.41
CA THR A 56 -3.76 -2.17 -8.64
C THR A 56 -4.39 -3.14 -7.64
N ILE A 57 -3.63 -4.18 -7.24
CA ILE A 57 -4.05 -5.17 -6.24
C ILE A 57 -4.22 -4.53 -4.87
N ASP A 58 -3.37 -3.58 -4.47
CA ASP A 58 -3.56 -2.87 -3.18
C ASP A 58 -4.93 -2.17 -3.12
N LYS A 59 -5.40 -1.62 -4.25
CA LYS A 59 -6.74 -1.02 -4.33
C LYS A 59 -7.84 -2.07 -4.23
N LEU A 60 -7.66 -3.21 -4.91
CA LEU A 60 -8.60 -4.34 -4.86
C LEU A 60 -8.72 -4.91 -3.45
N LEU A 61 -7.60 -5.16 -2.78
CA LEU A 61 -7.56 -5.63 -1.39
C LEU A 61 -8.27 -4.67 -0.45
N ASN A 62 -8.01 -3.37 -0.57
CA ASN A 62 -8.71 -2.36 0.24
C ASN A 62 -10.23 -2.36 -0.05
N CYS A 63 -10.65 -2.54 -1.30
CA CYS A 63 -12.06 -2.64 -1.66
C CYS A 63 -12.73 -3.87 -1.03
N ILE A 64 -12.05 -5.03 -1.08
CA ILE A 64 -12.52 -6.28 -0.45
C ILE A 64 -12.63 -6.11 1.08
N ILE A 65 -11.64 -5.50 1.73
CA ILE A 65 -11.66 -5.25 3.19
C ILE A 65 -12.87 -4.37 3.56
N ILE A 66 -13.09 -3.28 2.83
CA ILE A 66 -14.25 -2.40 3.05
C ILE A 66 -15.55 -3.19 2.86
N SER A 67 -15.64 -4.02 1.82
CA SER A 67 -16.81 -4.86 1.58
C SER A 67 -17.08 -5.84 2.72
N ILE A 68 -16.05 -6.48 3.28
CA ILE A 68 -16.18 -7.41 4.41
C ILE A 68 -16.67 -6.68 5.66
N VAL A 69 -16.11 -5.49 5.96
CA VAL A 69 -16.54 -4.68 7.10
C VAL A 69 -18.00 -4.25 6.97
N LEU A 70 -18.45 -3.88 5.76
CA LEU A 70 -19.86 -3.56 5.52
C LEU A 70 -20.77 -4.77 5.76
N VAL A 71 -20.41 -5.95 5.24
CA VAL A 71 -21.17 -7.19 5.47
C VAL A 71 -21.22 -7.54 6.96
N LEU A 72 -20.11 -7.36 7.69
CA LEU A 72 -20.05 -7.58 9.13
C LEU A 72 -21.04 -6.68 9.88
N ILE A 73 -21.04 -5.37 9.59
CA ILE A 73 -21.96 -4.41 10.22
C ILE A 73 -23.41 -4.79 9.92
N MET A 74 -23.72 -5.17 8.68
CA MET A 74 -25.06 -5.59 8.28
C MET A 74 -25.51 -6.85 9.05
N MET A 75 -24.64 -7.85 9.19
CA MET A 75 -24.94 -9.06 9.96
C MET A 75 -25.18 -8.72 11.44
N CYS A 76 -24.34 -7.88 12.05
CA CYS A 76 -24.52 -7.45 13.43
C CYS A 76 -25.84 -6.69 13.63
N ALA A 77 -26.22 -5.84 12.66
CA ALA A 77 -27.48 -5.11 12.69
C ALA A 77 -28.69 -6.06 12.59
N VAL A 78 -28.66 -7.05 11.70
CA VAL A 78 -29.72 -8.06 11.57
C VAL A 78 -29.86 -8.87 12.86
N CYS A 79 -28.76 -9.33 13.45
CA CYS A 79 -28.77 -10.04 14.73
C CYS A 79 -29.30 -9.17 15.89
N SER A 80 -28.92 -7.89 15.92
CA SER A 80 -29.40 -6.92 16.93
C SER A 80 -30.92 -6.67 16.82
N VAL A 81 -31.44 -6.51 15.61
CA VAL A 81 -32.89 -6.36 15.35
C VAL A 81 -33.66 -7.64 15.68
N ALA A 82 -33.11 -8.81 15.32
CA ALA A 82 -33.70 -10.09 15.69
C ALA A 82 -33.79 -10.27 17.22
N CYS A 83 -32.72 -9.87 17.93
CA CYS A 83 -32.71 -9.87 19.39
C CYS A 83 -33.75 -8.90 19.98
N LEU A 84 -33.89 -7.69 19.43
CA LEU A 84 -34.91 -6.74 19.85
C LEU A 84 -36.34 -7.30 19.69
N PHE A 85 -36.61 -7.92 18.54
CA PHE A 85 -37.92 -8.53 18.28
C PHE A 85 -38.20 -9.70 19.23
N TRP A 86 -37.19 -10.54 19.46
CA TRP A 86 -37.29 -11.67 20.41
C TRP A 86 -37.54 -11.19 21.84
N GLU A 87 -36.80 -10.20 22.32
CA GLU A 87 -36.92 -9.68 23.68
C GLU A 87 -38.29 -9.04 23.91
N THR A 88 -38.81 -8.35 22.89
CA THR A 88 -40.13 -7.70 22.94
C THR A 88 -41.28 -8.72 22.98
N ARG A 89 -41.17 -9.83 22.24
CA ARG A 89 -42.23 -10.85 22.10
C ARG A 89 -42.17 -11.93 23.19
N THR A 90 -40.99 -12.49 23.44
CA THR A 90 -40.79 -13.70 24.26
C THR A 90 -39.97 -13.43 25.52
N GLY A 91 -39.07 -12.42 25.50
CA GLY A 91 -38.20 -12.07 26.63
C GLY A 91 -38.95 -11.82 27.94
N LYS A 92 -40.15 -11.23 27.87
CA LYS A 92 -41.04 -11.02 29.03
C LYS A 92 -41.36 -12.30 29.81
N LYS A 93 -41.53 -13.42 29.11
CA LYS A 93 -41.85 -14.72 29.74
C LYS A 93 -40.61 -15.37 30.36
N PHE A 94 -39.44 -15.08 29.82
CA PHE A 94 -38.17 -15.66 30.24
C PHE A 94 -37.53 -14.93 31.43
N GLN A 95 -38.00 -13.74 31.78
CA GLN A 95 -37.54 -13.00 32.97
C GLN A 95 -37.71 -13.75 34.29
N ILE A 96 -38.62 -14.73 34.35
CA ILE A 96 -38.80 -15.61 35.52
C ILE A 96 -37.56 -16.49 35.76
N TYR A 97 -36.86 -16.87 34.69
CA TYR A 97 -35.68 -17.74 34.76
C TYR A 97 -34.37 -16.98 34.60
N LEU A 98 -34.36 -15.84 33.88
CA LEU A 98 -33.18 -15.01 33.65
C LEU A 98 -33.51 -13.53 33.85
N PRO A 99 -33.41 -13.00 35.09
CA PRO A 99 -33.68 -11.60 35.36
C PRO A 99 -32.61 -10.69 34.74
N TRP A 100 -33.02 -9.52 34.28
CA TRP A 100 -32.09 -8.52 33.76
C TRP A 100 -31.15 -8.02 34.86
N THR A 101 -29.91 -7.73 34.50
CA THR A 101 -28.93 -7.15 35.42
C THR A 101 -29.33 -5.71 35.78
N THR A 102 -28.86 -5.20 36.92
CA THR A 102 -29.17 -3.85 37.44
C THR A 102 -28.80 -2.70 36.51
N VAL A 103 -28.05 -2.98 35.43
CA VAL A 103 -27.65 -2.04 34.38
C VAL A 103 -28.80 -1.75 33.40
N VAL A 104 -29.82 -2.61 33.35
CA VAL A 104 -30.95 -2.48 32.41
C VAL A 104 -32.15 -1.83 33.12
N PRO A 105 -32.73 -0.73 32.58
CA PRO A 105 -33.87 -0.07 33.20
C PRO A 105 -35.09 -0.99 33.30
N SER A 106 -35.87 -0.81 34.36
CA SER A 106 -37.09 -1.58 34.65
C SER A 106 -38.21 -1.40 33.61
N ASN A 107 -38.13 -0.35 32.78
CA ASN A 107 -39.03 -0.14 31.65
C ASN A 107 -38.73 -1.15 30.53
N HIS A 108 -39.68 -2.04 30.24
CA HIS A 108 -39.51 -3.13 29.28
C HIS A 108 -39.04 -2.68 27.88
N LEU A 109 -39.60 -1.58 27.35
CA LEU A 109 -39.23 -1.09 26.02
C LEU A 109 -37.79 -0.55 26.01
N SER A 110 -37.43 0.24 27.03
CA SER A 110 -36.07 0.79 27.17
C SER A 110 -35.04 -0.29 27.44
N GLY A 111 -35.39 -1.33 28.20
CA GLY A 111 -34.51 -2.45 28.49
C GLY A 111 -34.20 -3.29 27.25
N ALA A 112 -35.22 -3.60 26.44
CA ALA A 112 -35.04 -4.35 25.18
C ALA A 112 -34.15 -3.59 24.18
N ILE A 113 -34.27 -2.26 24.12
CA ILE A 113 -33.42 -1.41 23.26
C ILE A 113 -31.95 -1.44 23.73
N ILE A 114 -31.71 -1.31 25.04
CA ILE A 114 -30.35 -1.33 25.60
C ILE A 114 -29.71 -2.71 25.40
N ILE A 115 -30.46 -3.80 25.61
CA ILE A 115 -29.97 -5.16 25.37
C ILE A 115 -29.63 -5.35 23.89
N SER A 116 -30.52 -4.97 22.98
CA SER A 116 -30.29 -5.05 21.53
C SER A 116 -29.04 -4.27 21.09
N PHE A 117 -28.80 -3.11 21.70
CA PHE A 117 -27.60 -2.30 21.47
C PHE A 117 -26.32 -2.96 22.00
N LEU A 118 -26.34 -3.53 23.21
CA LEU A 118 -25.18 -4.28 23.74
C LEU A 118 -24.91 -5.54 22.93
N VAL A 119 -25.95 -6.22 22.47
CA VAL A 119 -25.87 -7.42 21.63
C VAL A 119 -25.26 -7.11 20.27
N PHE A 120 -25.48 -5.91 19.71
CA PHE A 120 -24.77 -5.46 18.50
C PHE A 120 -23.24 -5.51 18.68
N PHE A 121 -22.71 -4.94 19.76
CA PHE A 121 -21.26 -4.97 20.04
C PHE A 121 -20.77 -6.37 20.40
N SER A 122 -21.57 -7.16 21.11
CA SER A 122 -21.23 -8.55 21.42
C SER A 122 -21.04 -9.38 20.15
N TYR A 123 -21.98 -9.29 19.19
CA TYR A 123 -21.85 -9.97 17.91
C TYR A 123 -20.72 -9.42 17.05
N ALA A 124 -20.43 -8.11 17.10
CA ALA A 124 -19.28 -7.54 16.41
C ALA A 124 -17.95 -8.15 16.90
N ILE A 125 -17.82 -8.43 18.20
CA ILE A 125 -16.64 -9.10 18.78
C ILE A 125 -16.57 -10.56 18.32
N VAL A 126 -17.68 -11.29 18.39
CA VAL A 126 -17.74 -12.72 17.99
C VAL A 126 -17.43 -12.88 16.49
N LEU A 127 -17.99 -12.01 15.65
CA LEU A 127 -17.84 -12.03 14.20
C LEU A 127 -16.59 -11.29 13.72
N ASN A 128 -15.75 -10.73 14.60
CA ASN A 128 -14.50 -10.06 14.20
C ASN A 128 -13.55 -10.99 13.44
N THR A 129 -13.70 -12.31 13.60
CA THR A 129 -12.98 -13.34 12.84
C THR A 129 -13.30 -13.32 11.34
N LEU A 130 -14.40 -12.72 10.90
CA LEU A 130 -14.69 -12.47 9.48
C LEU A 130 -13.75 -11.45 8.85
N VAL A 131 -13.21 -10.49 9.62
CA VAL A 131 -12.22 -9.54 9.11
C VAL A 131 -10.88 -10.26 9.07
N PRO A 132 -10.37 -10.60 7.88
CA PRO A 132 -9.20 -11.47 7.80
C PRO A 132 -7.94 -10.61 7.95
N ILE A 133 -7.55 -10.33 9.19
CA ILE A 133 -6.29 -9.65 9.51
C ILE A 133 -5.12 -10.46 8.92
N SER A 134 -5.26 -11.79 8.90
CA SER A 134 -4.31 -12.73 8.31
C SER A 134 -4.19 -12.61 6.79
N LEU A 135 -5.24 -12.18 6.06
CA LEU A 135 -5.18 -12.07 4.59
C LEU A 135 -4.13 -11.05 4.17
N TYR A 136 -4.11 -9.87 4.80
CA TYR A 136 -3.16 -8.82 4.48
C TYR A 136 -1.71 -9.27 4.74
N VAL A 137 -1.47 -9.86 5.91
CA VAL A 137 -0.14 -10.39 6.27
C VAL A 137 0.28 -11.53 5.34
N SER A 138 -0.64 -12.42 4.98
CA SER A 138 -0.37 -13.53 4.08
C SER A 138 0.02 -13.04 2.69
N VAL A 139 -0.68 -12.05 2.14
CA VAL A 139 -0.33 -11.44 0.84
C VAL A 139 1.06 -10.82 0.89
N GLU A 140 1.41 -10.12 1.96
CA GLU A 140 2.73 -9.48 2.09
C GLU A 140 3.85 -10.52 2.17
N ILE A 141 3.63 -11.63 2.87
CA ILE A 141 4.56 -12.77 2.91
C ILE A 141 4.70 -13.42 1.53
N ILE A 142 3.60 -13.60 0.80
CA ILE A 142 3.64 -14.15 -0.57
C ILE A 142 4.47 -13.25 -1.49
N ARG A 143 4.24 -11.93 -1.46
CA ARG A 143 5.02 -10.94 -2.25
C ARG A 143 6.51 -10.98 -1.90
N PHE A 144 6.83 -11.12 -0.62
CA PHE A 144 8.20 -11.28 -0.15
C PHE A 144 8.85 -12.56 -0.70
N LEU A 145 8.19 -13.71 -0.56
CA LEU A 145 8.69 -14.99 -1.08
C LEU A 145 8.85 -14.98 -2.60
N GLN A 146 7.89 -14.40 -3.33
CA GLN A 146 8.00 -14.23 -4.79
C GLN A 146 9.23 -13.39 -5.17
N SER A 147 9.53 -12.34 -4.41
CA SER A 147 10.73 -11.54 -4.62
C SER A 147 12.02 -12.35 -4.45
N PHE A 148 12.04 -13.30 -3.50
CA PHE A 148 13.18 -14.21 -3.34
C PHE A 148 13.30 -15.18 -4.51
N PHE A 149 12.19 -15.72 -5.00
CA PHE A 149 12.21 -16.61 -6.15
C PHE A 149 12.78 -15.94 -7.40
N ILE A 150 12.46 -14.67 -7.66
CA ILE A 150 13.05 -13.90 -8.78
C ILE A 150 14.57 -13.76 -8.62
N ASN A 151 15.05 -13.50 -7.39
CA ASN A 151 16.47 -13.32 -7.12
C ASN A 151 17.28 -14.64 -7.21
N TRP A 152 16.62 -15.78 -7.01
CA TRP A 152 17.24 -17.11 -7.03
C TRP A 152 17.14 -17.82 -8.39
N ASP A 153 16.44 -17.25 -9.36
CA ASP A 153 16.29 -17.86 -10.66
C ASP A 153 17.60 -17.81 -11.46
N ILE A 154 18.15 -19.00 -11.74
CA ILE A 154 19.39 -19.17 -12.50
C ILE A 154 19.18 -18.80 -13.98
N ASN A 155 17.97 -18.95 -14.53
CA ASN A 155 17.69 -18.61 -15.92
C ASN A 155 17.73 -17.10 -16.17
N LEU A 156 17.55 -16.30 -15.12
CA LEU A 156 17.64 -14.84 -15.15
C LEU A 156 19.06 -14.33 -14.82
N TYR A 157 20.05 -15.22 -14.77
CA TYR A 157 21.45 -14.86 -14.59
C TYR A 157 22.14 -14.60 -15.93
N SER A 158 22.76 -13.43 -16.07
CA SER A 158 23.55 -13.09 -17.25
C SER A 158 25.02 -13.39 -17.03
N GLU A 159 25.55 -14.37 -17.78
CA GLU A 159 26.97 -14.73 -17.73
C GLU A 159 27.87 -13.62 -18.29
N SER A 160 27.43 -12.96 -19.37
CA SER A 160 28.16 -11.88 -20.05
C SER A 160 28.45 -10.68 -19.13
N HIS A 161 27.49 -10.32 -18.27
CA HIS A 161 27.60 -9.19 -17.35
C HIS A 161 27.86 -9.62 -15.90
N LYS A 162 27.97 -10.93 -15.64
CA LYS A 162 28.10 -11.56 -14.30
C LYS A 162 27.10 -11.03 -13.28
N MET A 163 25.85 -10.82 -13.69
CA MET A 163 24.83 -10.17 -12.88
C MET A 163 23.55 -11.00 -12.85
N ALA A 164 23.02 -11.24 -11.64
CA ALA A 164 21.73 -11.88 -11.44
C ALA A 164 20.60 -10.84 -11.45
N ALA A 165 19.38 -11.27 -11.81
CA ALA A 165 18.19 -10.46 -11.62
C ALA A 165 18.02 -10.10 -10.13
N ARG A 166 17.75 -8.81 -9.86
CA ARG A 166 17.55 -8.31 -8.51
C ARG A 166 16.25 -7.53 -8.42
N ALA A 167 15.30 -8.07 -7.66
CA ALA A 167 14.07 -7.38 -7.31
C ALA A 167 14.36 -6.31 -6.24
N HIS A 168 14.30 -5.04 -6.64
CA HIS A 168 14.47 -3.88 -5.73
C HIS A 168 13.18 -3.50 -4.99
N THR A 169 12.03 -4.02 -5.41
CA THR A 169 10.73 -3.73 -4.82
C THR A 169 9.91 -5.01 -4.74
N THR A 170 9.47 -5.36 -3.54
CA THR A 170 8.74 -6.61 -3.26
C THR A 170 7.27 -6.54 -3.65
N THR A 171 6.68 -5.35 -3.66
CA THR A 171 5.24 -5.15 -3.90
C THR A 171 4.85 -5.21 -5.37
N LEU A 172 5.78 -4.95 -6.29
CA LEU A 172 5.50 -4.82 -7.74
C LEU A 172 5.55 -6.14 -8.50
N ASN A 173 5.88 -7.27 -7.86
CA ASN A 173 6.11 -8.54 -8.54
C ASN A 173 4.87 -9.03 -9.33
N GLU A 174 3.68 -8.80 -8.79
CA GLU A 174 2.40 -9.15 -9.41
C GLU A 174 2.06 -8.28 -10.64
N ASP A 175 2.54 -7.04 -10.69
CA ASP A 175 2.31 -6.13 -11.81
C ASP A 175 3.09 -6.55 -13.06
N LEU A 176 4.17 -7.35 -12.94
CA LEU A 176 4.87 -7.91 -14.10
C LEU A 176 3.95 -8.77 -14.97
N GLY A 177 2.97 -9.45 -14.37
CA GLY A 177 1.97 -10.24 -15.10
C GLY A 177 0.87 -9.40 -15.78
N GLN A 178 0.81 -8.10 -15.50
CA GLN A 178 -0.22 -7.18 -16.00
C GLN A 178 0.32 -6.18 -17.04
N VAL A 179 1.57 -6.35 -17.49
CA VAL A 179 2.20 -5.46 -18.47
C VAL A 179 1.53 -5.61 -19.84
N GLN A 180 0.98 -4.51 -20.37
CA GLN A 180 0.35 -4.46 -21.70
C GLN A 180 1.23 -3.79 -22.76
N TYR A 181 2.08 -2.85 -22.34
CA TYR A 181 2.94 -2.06 -23.22
C TYR A 181 4.36 -2.10 -22.70
N ILE A 182 5.29 -2.48 -23.59
CA ILE A 182 6.72 -2.41 -23.33
C ILE A 182 7.27 -1.29 -24.20
N PHE A 183 7.76 -0.25 -23.56
CA PHE A 183 8.55 0.79 -24.22
C PHE A 183 10.01 0.38 -24.11
N SER A 184 10.64 0.08 -25.24
CA SER A 184 12.10 -0.08 -25.33
C SER A 184 12.71 1.25 -25.77
N ASP A 185 13.85 1.59 -25.17
CA ASP A 185 14.80 2.56 -25.74
C ASP A 185 15.49 1.93 -26.96
#